data_AF-A0A732KQK8-F1
#
_entry.id   AF-A0A732KQK8-F1
#
_cell.length_a   1.000
_cell.length_b   1.000
_cell.length_c   1.000
_cell.angle_alpha   90.00
_cell.angle_beta   90.00
_cell.angle_gamma   90.00
#
_symmetry.space_group_name_H-M   'P 1'
#
loop_
_entity.id
_entity.type
_entity.pdbx_description
1 polymer ?
#
loop_
_entity_poly.entity_id
_entity_poly.type
_entity_poly.pdbx_seq_one_letter_code
_entity_poly.pdbx_strand_id
1 'polypeptide(L)'
;DTVFVKNFATALGDNSTLGEKQFTLNLSECDNATVKDASAQFNSWGGSSSTSGGLLVPPANLQGAAENVNLVLANNGNGATDLIKIDQTNNTQKATISADGTGDLFYRVAYTQGQKWNADTSPVTAGTVQAQVAFTVIYN
;
A
#
# COMPACT_ATOMS: atom_id res chain seq x y z
N ASP A 1 -2.36 7.79 15.01
CA ASP A 1 -3.36 8.74 14.47
C ASP A 1 -4.67 8.04 14.25
N THR A 2 -5.74 8.63 14.76
CA THR A 2 -7.10 8.09 14.62
C THR A 2 -7.72 8.65 13.34
N VAL A 3 -8.21 7.78 12.45
CA VAL A 3 -9.00 8.16 11.28
C VAL A 3 -10.48 8.13 11.64
N PHE A 4 -11.21 9.20 11.36
CA PHE A 4 -12.64 9.30 11.66
C PHE A 4 -13.48 8.99 10.42
N VAL A 5 -14.62 8.31 10.61
CA VAL A 5 -15.58 7.98 9.53
C VAL A 5 -16.00 9.23 8.73
N LYS A 6 -16.19 10.38 9.40
CA LYS A 6 -16.54 11.65 8.73
C LYS A 6 -15.52 12.11 7.69
N ASN A 7 -14.27 11.63 7.76
CA ASN A 7 -13.23 11.99 6.79
C ASN A 7 -13.41 11.28 5.44
N PHE A 8 -14.33 10.31 5.36
CA PHE A 8 -14.71 9.63 4.11
C PHE A 8 -15.96 10.24 3.46
N ALA A 9 -16.45 11.39 3.93
CA ALA A 9 -17.67 12.03 3.42
C ALA A 9 -17.60 12.44 1.94
N THR A 10 -16.39 12.61 1.40
CA THR A 10 -16.13 12.90 -0.02
C THR A 10 -15.20 11.86 -0.61
N ALA A 11 -15.40 11.48 -1.87
CA ALA A 11 -14.54 10.51 -2.56
C ALA A 11 -13.06 10.93 -2.50
N LEU A 12 -12.20 10.04 -1.98
CA LEU A 12 -10.76 10.26 -1.83
C LEU A 12 -9.99 9.67 -3.03
N GLY A 13 -10.43 8.51 -3.50
CA GLY A 13 -9.86 7.82 -4.66
C GLY A 13 -8.47 7.21 -4.42
N ASP A 14 -7.81 6.87 -5.51
CA ASP A 14 -6.56 6.08 -5.51
C ASP A 14 -5.32 6.88 -5.07
N ASN A 15 -5.44 8.21 -4.95
CA ASN A 15 -4.38 9.11 -4.52
C ASN A 15 -4.54 9.56 -3.05
N SER A 16 -5.43 8.91 -2.29
CA SER A 16 -5.71 9.30 -0.90
C SER A 16 -4.43 9.38 -0.06
N THR A 17 -4.41 10.34 0.87
CA THR A 17 -3.41 10.52 1.94
C THR A 17 -4.05 10.46 3.32
N LEU A 18 -5.33 10.05 3.41
CA LEU A 18 -6.06 9.98 4.67
C LEU A 18 -5.41 8.96 5.62
N GLY A 19 -4.97 9.43 6.78
CA GLY A 19 -4.36 8.58 7.81
C GLY A 19 -3.04 7.96 7.37
N GLU A 20 -2.32 8.62 6.46
CA GLU A 20 -1.11 8.09 5.85
C GLU A 20 -0.08 7.60 6.88
N LYS A 21 0.51 6.44 6.56
CA LYS A 21 1.68 5.89 7.25
C LYS A 21 2.74 5.51 6.23
N GLN A 22 3.97 5.90 6.52
CA GLN A 22 5.12 5.57 5.69
C GLN A 22 5.84 4.37 6.27
N PHE A 23 6.40 3.55 5.41
CA PHE A 23 7.28 2.45 5.79
C PHE A 23 8.39 2.28 4.76
N THR A 24 9.49 1.67 5.19
CA THR A 24 10.66 1.43 4.35
C THR A 24 10.97 -0.05 4.35
N LEU A 25 11.31 -0.58 3.17
CA LEU A 25 12.02 -1.86 3.08
C LEU A 25 13.51 -1.53 2.98
N ASN A 26 14.23 -1.77 4.07
CA ASN A 26 15.67 -1.57 4.13
C ASN A 26 16.39 -2.82 3.62
N LEU A 27 17.29 -2.63 2.66
CA LEU A 27 18.20 -3.65 2.15
C LEU A 27 19.57 -3.41 2.76
N SER A 28 20.21 -4.48 3.22
CA SER A 28 21.54 -4.46 3.81
C SER A 28 22.35 -5.62 3.27
N GLU A 29 23.69 -5.51 3.36
CA GLU A 29 24.62 -6.57 2.98
C GLU A 29 24.47 -7.03 1.52
N CYS A 30 24.01 -6.14 0.63
CA CYS A 30 23.95 -6.42 -0.81
C CYS A 30 25.35 -6.41 -1.41
N ASP A 31 25.65 -7.40 -2.25
CA ASP A 31 26.89 -7.39 -3.05
C ASP A 31 26.79 -6.34 -4.15
N ASN A 32 27.32 -5.15 -3.88
CA ASN A 32 27.30 -4.05 -4.83
C ASN A 32 28.14 -4.29 -6.08
N ALA A 33 28.98 -5.34 -6.13
CA ALA A 33 29.72 -5.66 -7.34
C ALA A 33 28.78 -6.21 -8.42
N THR A 34 27.75 -6.96 -7.99
CA THR A 34 26.84 -7.71 -8.87
C THR A 34 25.41 -7.16 -8.88
N VAL A 35 24.96 -6.51 -7.81
CA VAL A 35 23.63 -5.90 -7.68
C VAL A 35 23.76 -4.39 -7.65
N LYS A 36 23.08 -3.69 -8.57
CA LYS A 36 23.14 -2.23 -8.69
C LYS A 36 21.85 -1.56 -8.29
N ASP A 37 20.72 -2.22 -8.52
CA ASP A 37 19.44 -1.73 -8.03
C ASP A 37 18.54 -2.86 -7.52
N ALA A 38 17.55 -2.46 -6.74
CA ALA A 38 16.51 -3.36 -6.27
C ALA A 38 15.15 -2.69 -6.37
N SER A 39 14.11 -3.49 -6.52
CA SER A 39 12.70 -3.07 -6.45
C SER A 39 11.89 -4.11 -5.68
N ALA A 40 10.60 -3.86 -5.44
CA ALA A 40 9.71 -4.85 -4.86
C ALA A 40 8.36 -4.88 -5.56
N GLN A 41 7.72 -6.05 -5.59
CA GLN A 41 6.31 -6.20 -5.99
C GLN A 41 5.48 -6.64 -4.79
N PHE A 42 4.22 -6.22 -4.76
CA PHE A 42 3.31 -6.49 -3.65
C PHE A 42 2.11 -7.32 -4.10
N ASN A 43 1.88 -8.42 -3.41
CA ASN A 43 0.76 -9.31 -3.63
C ASN A 43 -0.14 -9.36 -2.40
N SER A 44 -1.43 -9.56 -2.62
CA SER A 44 -2.37 -9.77 -1.53
C SER A 44 -2.03 -11.04 -0.75
N TRP A 45 -2.19 -10.99 0.57
CA TRP A 45 -1.89 -12.12 1.47
C TRP A 45 -2.87 -12.16 2.64
N GLY A 46 -2.89 -13.27 3.38
CA GLY A 46 -3.61 -13.35 4.66
C GLY A 46 -5.13 -13.09 4.57
N GLY A 47 -5.74 -13.44 3.43
CA GLY A 47 -7.17 -13.23 3.16
C GLY A 47 -7.53 -11.84 2.64
N SER A 48 -6.56 -10.94 2.48
CA SER A 48 -6.75 -9.70 1.72
C SER A 48 -6.90 -10.01 0.23
N SER A 49 -7.44 -9.05 -0.52
CA SER A 49 -7.55 -9.13 -1.98
C SER A 49 -7.25 -7.77 -2.61
N SER A 50 -7.33 -7.68 -3.93
CA SER A 50 -7.12 -6.44 -4.67
C SER A 50 -8.31 -6.09 -5.56
N THR A 51 -8.51 -4.80 -5.80
CA THR A 51 -9.44 -4.34 -6.85
C THR A 51 -8.80 -4.45 -8.23
N SER A 52 -9.59 -4.35 -9.30
CA SER A 52 -9.04 -4.24 -10.66
C SER A 52 -8.14 -3.00 -10.84
N GLY A 53 -8.41 -1.94 -10.07
CA GLY A 53 -7.57 -0.73 -9.99
C GLY A 53 -6.30 -0.91 -9.15
N GLY A 54 -6.19 -2.01 -8.38
CA GLY A 54 -5.02 -2.33 -7.55
C GLY A 54 -5.09 -1.85 -6.10
N LEU A 55 -6.24 -1.38 -5.62
CA LEU A 55 -6.42 -1.04 -4.21
C LEU A 55 -6.42 -2.30 -3.35
N LEU A 56 -5.83 -2.21 -2.15
CA LEU A 56 -5.82 -3.30 -1.18
C LEU A 56 -7.16 -3.38 -0.44
N VAL A 57 -7.81 -4.53 -0.52
CA VAL A 57 -9.10 -4.81 0.10
C VAL A 57 -8.88 -5.65 1.37
N PRO A 58 -9.23 -5.12 2.56
CA PRO A 58 -9.22 -5.88 3.81
C PRO A 58 -10.12 -7.13 3.77
N PRO A 59 -9.82 -8.20 4.52
CA PRO A 59 -10.72 -9.35 4.66
C PRO A 59 -12.02 -8.93 5.37
N ALA A 60 -13.16 -9.39 4.85
CA ALA A 60 -14.48 -9.05 5.39
C ALA A 60 -14.91 -9.89 6.61
N ASN A 61 -14.18 -10.97 6.92
CA ASN A 61 -14.54 -11.93 7.96
C ASN A 61 -13.93 -11.61 9.35
N LEU A 62 -13.33 -10.44 9.52
CA LEU A 62 -12.82 -10.00 10.82
C LEU A 62 -13.96 -9.51 11.70
N GLN A 63 -14.00 -9.96 12.96
CA GLN A 63 -15.01 -9.50 13.91
C GLN A 63 -14.88 -8.00 14.14
N GLY A 64 -15.97 -7.26 13.94
CA GLY A 64 -15.98 -5.80 14.06
C GLY A 64 -15.19 -5.08 12.96
N ALA A 65 -15.04 -5.69 11.78
CA ALA A 65 -14.43 -5.04 10.63
C ALA A 65 -15.20 -3.77 10.24
N ALA A 66 -14.45 -2.74 9.83
CA ALA A 66 -15.05 -1.62 9.11
C ALA A 66 -15.50 -2.07 7.72
N GLU A 67 -16.61 -1.53 7.25
CA GLU A 67 -17.14 -1.77 5.91
C GLU A 67 -16.85 -0.57 5.00
N ASN A 68 -16.87 -0.82 3.68
CA ASN A 68 -16.71 0.18 2.64
C ASN A 68 -15.40 0.98 2.72
N VAL A 69 -14.32 0.36 3.17
CA VAL A 69 -12.98 0.96 3.27
C VAL A 69 -11.93 0.06 2.63
N ASN A 70 -11.03 0.66 1.86
CA ASN A 70 -9.86 0.03 1.24
C ASN A 70 -8.59 0.78 1.65
N LEU A 71 -7.44 0.25 1.25
CA LEU A 71 -6.14 0.89 1.43
C LEU A 71 -5.48 1.17 0.08
N VAL A 72 -4.87 2.35 -0.02
CA VAL A 72 -3.97 2.77 -1.09
C VAL A 72 -2.56 2.45 -0.63
N LEU A 73 -1.82 1.63 -1.39
CA LEU A 73 -0.37 1.49 -1.25
C LEU A 73 0.30 2.28 -2.37
N ALA A 74 1.25 3.16 -2.07
CA ALA A 74 1.91 3.99 -3.06
C ALA A 74 3.41 4.11 -2.80
N ASN A 75 4.16 4.41 -3.87
CA ASN A 75 5.55 4.82 -3.76
C ASN A 75 5.67 6.14 -3.00
N ASN A 76 6.79 6.33 -2.31
CA ASN A 76 7.06 7.53 -1.52
C ASN A 76 8.56 7.87 -1.44
N GLY A 77 9.29 7.63 -2.53
CA GLY A 77 10.74 7.84 -2.55
C GLY A 77 11.34 7.80 -3.95
N ASN A 78 12.57 8.28 -4.07
CA ASN A 78 13.37 8.24 -5.30
C ASN A 78 12.65 8.85 -6.53
N GLY A 79 11.78 9.84 -6.30
CA GLY A 79 10.98 10.52 -7.33
C GLY A 79 9.67 9.82 -7.73
N ALA A 80 9.39 8.63 -7.18
CA ALA A 80 8.17 7.88 -7.44
C ALA A 80 7.10 8.16 -6.35
N THR A 81 5.88 8.43 -6.79
CA THR A 81 4.71 8.72 -5.92
C THR A 81 3.43 8.00 -6.38
N ASP A 82 3.55 7.16 -7.40
CA ASP A 82 2.48 6.42 -8.05
C ASP A 82 1.92 5.31 -7.16
N LEU A 83 0.67 4.94 -7.43
CA LEU A 83 -0.02 3.82 -6.80
C LEU A 83 0.73 2.51 -7.09
N ILE A 84 0.98 1.71 -6.06
CA ILE A 84 1.31 0.30 -6.19
C ILE A 84 0.01 -0.47 -6.37
N LYS A 85 -0.15 -1.10 -7.53
CA LYS A 85 -1.30 -1.94 -7.82
C LYS A 85 -1.04 -3.33 -7.27
N ILE A 86 -1.72 -3.66 -6.17
CA ILE A 86 -1.61 -4.98 -5.56
C ILE A 86 -1.98 -6.06 -6.57
N ASP A 87 -1.21 -7.15 -6.60
CA ASP A 87 -1.34 -8.27 -7.55
C ASP A 87 -1.03 -7.92 -9.01
N GLN A 88 -0.39 -6.78 -9.27
CA GLN A 88 0.01 -6.36 -10.61
C GLN A 88 1.46 -5.88 -10.63
N THR A 89 2.15 -6.13 -11.74
CA THR A 89 3.51 -5.64 -11.95
C THR A 89 3.48 -4.20 -12.43
N ASN A 90 3.57 -3.23 -11.51
CA ASN A 90 3.58 -1.81 -11.87
C ASN A 90 4.50 -0.92 -11.03
N ASN A 91 5.20 -1.47 -10.03
CA ASN A 91 6.04 -0.65 -9.16
C ASN A 91 7.21 -0.02 -9.94
N THR A 92 7.29 1.31 -9.91
CA THR A 92 8.37 2.09 -10.54
C THR A 92 9.51 2.46 -9.60
N GLN A 93 9.35 2.28 -8.29
CA GLN A 93 10.38 2.60 -7.31
C GLN A 93 11.55 1.61 -7.39
N LYS A 94 12.75 2.19 -7.38
CA LYS A 94 14.03 1.48 -7.31
C LYS A 94 14.88 2.03 -6.19
N ALA A 95 15.56 1.15 -5.48
CA ALA A 95 16.65 1.48 -4.57
C ALA A 95 17.97 1.30 -5.32
N THR A 96 18.82 2.33 -5.32
CA THR A 96 20.22 2.16 -5.75
C THR A 96 21.00 1.50 -4.61
N ILE A 97 21.76 0.46 -4.93
CA ILE A 97 22.64 -0.17 -3.94
C ILE A 97 23.93 0.65 -3.83
N SER A 98 24.19 1.17 -2.64
CA SER A 98 25.36 2.00 -2.35
C SER A 98 26.64 1.17 -2.21
N ALA A 99 27.78 1.87 -2.09
CA ALA A 99 29.09 1.26 -1.93
C ALA A 99 29.26 0.44 -0.64
N ASP A 100 28.37 0.59 0.34
CA ASP A 100 28.32 -0.20 1.58
C ASP A 100 27.29 -1.35 1.52
N GLY A 101 26.66 -1.56 0.36
CA GLY A 101 25.69 -2.65 0.18
C GLY A 101 24.31 -2.35 0.79
N THR A 102 23.96 -1.08 1.00
CA THR A 102 22.65 -0.68 1.52
C THR A 102 21.76 -0.12 0.41
N GLY A 103 20.44 -0.16 0.61
CA GLY A 103 19.47 0.45 -0.30
C GLY A 103 18.07 0.49 0.30
N ASP A 104 17.33 1.57 0.04
CA ASP A 104 16.02 1.78 0.66
C ASP A 104 14.90 1.94 -0.39
N LEU A 105 13.81 1.20 -0.16
CA LEU A 105 12.54 1.35 -0.88
C LEU A 105 11.50 1.97 0.05
N PHE A 106 10.99 3.14 -0.29
CA PHE A 106 10.08 3.95 0.53
C PHE A 106 8.63 3.88 0.03
N TYR A 107 7.73 3.54 0.92
CA TYR A 107 6.31 3.37 0.59
C TYR A 107 5.43 4.11 1.57
N ARG A 108 4.18 4.32 1.17
CA ARG A 108 3.13 4.84 2.04
C ARG A 108 1.85 4.04 1.88
N VAL A 109 1.10 3.91 2.96
CA VAL A 109 -0.25 3.36 2.97
C VAL A 109 -1.22 4.41 3.50
N ALA A 110 -2.39 4.52 2.88
CA ALA A 110 -3.45 5.43 3.31
C ALA A 110 -4.83 4.78 3.15
N TYR A 111 -5.81 5.29 3.87
CA TYR A 111 -7.19 4.84 3.75
C TYR A 111 -7.89 5.45 2.53
N THR A 112 -8.74 4.68 1.87
CA THR A 112 -9.68 5.19 0.85
C THR A 112 -11.01 4.46 0.95
N GLN A 113 -12.00 4.92 0.19
CA GLN A 113 -13.29 4.26 0.15
C GLN A 113 -13.24 2.90 -0.57
N GLY A 114 -14.07 1.98 -0.09
CA GLY A 114 -14.33 0.69 -0.71
C GLY A 114 -15.24 0.78 -1.93
N GLN A 115 -15.29 -0.28 -2.73
CA GLN A 115 -15.97 -0.31 -4.03
C GLN A 115 -17.49 -0.10 -3.94
N LYS A 116 -18.09 -0.40 -2.79
CA LYS A 116 -19.52 -0.24 -2.52
C LYS A 116 -19.84 1.08 -1.82
N TRP A 117 -18.86 1.96 -1.64
CA TRP A 117 -19.08 3.20 -0.90
C TRP A 117 -20.03 4.14 -1.64
N ASN A 118 -20.96 4.69 -0.88
CA ASN A 118 -21.80 5.82 -1.25
C ASN A 118 -22.05 6.64 0.01
N ALA A 119 -21.82 7.95 -0.04
CA ALA A 119 -21.90 8.82 1.15
C ALA A 119 -23.25 8.72 1.89
N ASP A 120 -24.34 8.52 1.16
CA ASP A 120 -25.70 8.58 1.70
C ASP A 120 -26.27 7.19 2.02
N THR A 121 -25.99 6.19 1.18
CA THR A 121 -26.65 4.88 1.22
C THR A 121 -25.75 3.73 1.64
N SER A 122 -24.42 3.91 1.59
CA SER A 122 -23.44 2.87 1.92
C SER A 122 -22.13 3.51 2.42
N PRO A 123 -22.17 4.26 3.54
CA PRO A 123 -20.99 4.97 4.04
C PRO A 123 -19.96 3.98 4.62
N VAL A 124 -18.76 4.50 4.92
CA VAL A 124 -17.80 3.78 5.75
C VAL A 124 -18.40 3.55 7.14
N THR A 125 -18.25 2.35 7.70
CA THR A 125 -18.61 2.06 9.09
C THR A 125 -17.36 2.08 9.99
N ALA A 126 -17.55 2.37 11.27
CA ALA A 126 -16.46 2.27 12.23
C ALA A 126 -16.14 0.81 12.53
N GLY A 127 -14.85 0.48 12.64
CA GLY A 127 -14.40 -0.87 12.92
C GLY A 127 -12.90 -1.05 12.69
N THR A 128 -12.43 -2.28 12.88
CA THR A 128 -11.06 -2.66 12.60
C THR A 128 -10.81 -2.69 11.09
N VAL A 129 -9.69 -2.10 10.66
CA VAL A 129 -9.16 -2.29 9.31
C VAL A 129 -7.81 -2.97 9.42
N GLN A 130 -7.74 -4.20 8.94
CA GLN A 130 -6.51 -4.97 8.88
C GLN A 130 -6.40 -5.59 7.49
N ALA A 131 -5.25 -5.40 6.84
CA ALA A 131 -4.95 -6.04 5.58
C ALA A 131 -3.49 -6.51 5.59
N GLN A 132 -3.18 -7.50 4.75
CA GLN A 132 -1.85 -8.08 4.65
C GLN A 132 -1.44 -8.15 3.19
N VAL A 133 -0.16 -7.89 2.95
CA VAL A 133 0.50 -8.07 1.66
C VAL A 133 1.79 -8.85 1.88
N ALA A 134 2.15 -9.65 0.89
CA ALA A 134 3.50 -10.19 0.76
C ALA A 134 4.27 -9.32 -0.24
N PHE A 135 5.56 -9.12 0.00
CA PHE A 135 6.43 -8.45 -0.97
C PHE A 135 7.48 -9.44 -1.50
N THR A 136 7.80 -9.31 -2.79
CA THR A 136 8.91 -10.01 -3.44
C THR A 136 9.94 -8.97 -3.85
N VAL A 137 11.16 -9.07 -3.33
CA VAL A 137 12.28 -8.20 -3.73
C VAL A 137 12.85 -8.71 -5.05
N ILE A 138 13.13 -7.79 -5.96
CA ILE A 138 13.73 -8.04 -7.27
C ILE A 138 15.06 -7.30 -7.31
N TYR A 139 16.16 -8.02 -7.47
CA TYR A 139 17.52 -7.47 -7.56
C TYR A 139 17.96 -7.43 -9.03
N ASN A 140 18.56 -6.31 -9.47
CA ASN A 140 19.05 -6.11 -10.83
C ASN A 140 20.50 -5.61 -10.87
#